data_AF-A0A091QSK1-F1
#
_entry.id   AF-A0A091QSK1-F1
#
_cell.length_a   1.000
_cell.length_b   1.000
_cell.length_c   1.000
_cell.angle_alpha   90.00
_cell.angle_beta   90.00
_cell.angle_gamma   90.00
#
_symmetry.space_group_name_H-M   'P 1'
#
loop_
_entity.id
_entity.type
_entity.pdbx_description
1 polymer ?
#
loop_
_entity_poly.entity_id
_entity_poly.type
_entity_poly.pdbx_seq_one_letter_code
_entity_poly.pdbx_strand_id
1 'polypeptide(L)'
;YLYLTDMEISVQDLEINSNASLTVSLAQTPFCKKHGYDPQNPLCAHIIFCGTIVKVNDSEVVLAKKALFSRHPEMESWPKDHNWFFAKFNITNIWVLDYFGGLKIVTPEEYYNVKP
;
A
#
# COMPACT_ATOMS: atom_id res chain seq x y z
N TYR A 1 2.65 -5.12 1.73
CA TYR A 1 1.94 -6.15 2.51
C TYR A 1 0.90 -5.50 3.40
N LEU A 2 -0.10 -6.28 3.80
CA LEU A 2 -1.20 -5.89 4.68
C LEU A 2 -1.39 -7.00 5.72
N TYR A 3 -1.83 -6.65 6.94
CA TYR A 3 -2.19 -7.60 7.99
C TYR A 3 -3.66 -7.39 8.34
N LEU A 4 -4.50 -8.35 7.96
CA LEU A 4 -5.95 -8.16 7.84
C LEU A 4 -6.69 -9.27 8.60
N THR A 5 -7.98 -9.02 8.87
CA THR A 5 -8.92 -9.98 9.47
C THR A 5 -10.22 -9.93 8.69
N ASP A 6 -10.90 -11.07 8.53
CA ASP A 6 -12.20 -11.14 7.83
C ASP A 6 -13.31 -10.36 8.58
N MET A 7 -13.03 -9.88 9.80
CA MET A 7 -13.90 -8.96 10.55
C MET A 7 -13.88 -7.52 10.02
N GLU A 8 -12.86 -7.14 9.25
CA GLU A 8 -12.67 -5.78 8.75
C GLU A 8 -13.52 -5.53 7.49
N ILE A 9 -14.16 -4.36 7.41
CA ILE A 9 -15.14 -4.07 6.35
C ILE A 9 -14.54 -4.11 4.95
N SER A 10 -13.31 -3.61 4.77
CA SER A 10 -12.64 -3.70 3.48
C SER A 10 -12.34 -5.15 3.10
N VAL A 11 -12.04 -6.04 4.03
CA VAL A 11 -11.89 -7.47 3.72
C VAL A 11 -13.19 -8.08 3.22
N GLN A 12 -14.34 -7.73 3.82
CA GLN A 12 -15.64 -8.19 3.35
C GLN A 12 -15.92 -7.72 1.92
N ASP A 13 -15.57 -6.48 1.59
CA ASP A 13 -15.65 -5.96 0.23
C ASP A 13 -14.69 -6.71 -0.73
N LEU A 14 -13.47 -7.00 -0.27
CA LEU A 14 -12.43 -7.69 -1.04
C LEU A 14 -12.76 -9.17 -1.31
N GLU A 15 -13.54 -9.82 -0.45
CA GLU A 15 -14.04 -11.18 -0.69
C GLU A 15 -15.03 -11.23 -1.87
N ILE A 16 -15.80 -10.17 -2.08
CA ILE A 16 -16.71 -10.03 -3.22
C ILE A 16 -15.94 -9.57 -4.47
N ASN A 17 -15.07 -8.58 -4.31
CA ASN A 17 -14.28 -8.01 -5.38
C ASN A 17 -12.91 -7.56 -4.87
N SER A 18 -11.89 -8.36 -5.18
CA SER A 18 -10.52 -8.10 -4.75
C SER A 18 -9.86 -6.87 -5.39
N ASN A 19 -10.49 -6.22 -6.38
CA ASN A 19 -9.96 -5.01 -7.01
C ASN A 19 -9.92 -3.86 -6.01
N ALA A 20 -8.75 -3.22 -5.91
CA ALA A 20 -8.53 -2.10 -5.00
C ALA A 20 -7.62 -1.05 -5.65
N SER A 21 -7.68 0.15 -5.07
CA SER A 21 -6.67 1.18 -5.28
C SER A 21 -6.10 1.63 -3.94
N LEU A 22 -4.79 1.87 -3.88
CA LEU A 22 -4.08 2.38 -2.72
C LEU A 22 -3.37 3.68 -3.10
N THR A 23 -3.72 4.76 -2.43
CA THR A 23 -3.09 6.06 -2.61
C THR A 23 -2.20 6.40 -1.42
N VAL A 24 -0.96 6.83 -1.70
CA VAL A 24 0.00 7.27 -0.69
C VAL A 24 0.54 8.64 -1.10
N SER A 25 0.67 9.56 -0.15
CA SER A 25 1.08 10.95 -0.39
C SER A 25 2.19 11.39 0.56
N LEU A 26 3.10 12.21 0.05
CA LEU A 26 4.09 12.91 0.88
C LEU A 26 3.44 13.82 1.93
N ALA A 27 2.15 14.18 1.81
CA ALA A 27 1.38 14.89 2.83
C ALA A 27 1.20 14.08 4.13
N GLN A 28 1.33 12.75 4.08
CA GLN A 28 1.34 11.89 5.27
C GLN A 28 2.65 12.06 6.09
N THR A 29 3.62 12.79 5.54
CA THR A 29 4.87 13.18 6.22
C THR A 29 4.93 14.70 6.37
N PRO A 30 5.91 15.25 7.10
CA PRO A 30 6.12 16.69 7.15
C PRO A 30 6.57 17.34 5.82
N PHE A 31 6.86 16.55 4.78
CA PHE A 31 7.49 17.03 3.54
C PHE A 31 6.73 18.20 2.89
N CYS A 32 5.45 18.02 2.57
CA CYS A 32 4.70 19.04 1.83
C CYS A 32 4.54 20.32 2.65
N LYS A 33 4.25 20.19 3.94
CA LYS A 33 4.15 21.32 4.88
C LYS A 33 5.46 22.10 4.98
N LYS A 34 6.61 21.41 5.06
CA LYS A 34 7.94 22.04 5.11
C LYS A 34 8.27 22.84 3.86
N HIS A 35 7.76 22.42 2.70
CA HIS A 35 7.98 23.09 1.42
C HIS A 35 6.87 24.09 1.06
N GLY A 36 5.85 24.25 1.91
CA GLY A 36 4.70 25.13 1.64
C GLY A 36 3.81 24.65 0.49
N TYR A 37 3.83 23.35 0.19
CA TYR A 37 2.96 22.75 -0.83
C TYR A 37 1.61 22.40 -0.23
N ASP A 38 0.54 22.87 -0.88
CA ASP A 38 -0.81 22.36 -0.65
C ASP A 38 -0.83 20.83 -0.94
N PRO A 39 -1.55 20.00 -0.15
CA PRO A 39 -1.59 18.55 -0.37
C PRO A 39 -2.08 18.10 -1.77
N GLN A 40 -2.83 18.94 -2.49
CA GLN A 40 -3.27 18.67 -3.86
C GLN A 40 -2.30 19.20 -4.92
N ASN A 41 -1.31 20.02 -4.54
CA ASN A 41 -0.28 20.48 -5.45
C ASN A 41 0.56 19.28 -5.92
N PRO A 42 0.84 19.11 -7.23
CA PRO A 42 1.62 17.96 -7.71
C PRO A 42 3.05 17.89 -7.14
N LEU A 43 3.61 19.00 -6.67
CA LEU A 43 4.90 19.00 -5.94
C LEU A 43 4.80 18.33 -4.56
N CYS A 44 3.60 18.24 -3.99
CA CYS A 44 3.28 17.32 -2.91
C CYS A 44 2.96 15.93 -3.51
N ALA A 45 4.01 15.22 -3.90
CA ALA A 45 3.86 14.02 -4.70
C ALA A 45 2.95 12.98 -4.04
N HIS A 46 2.10 12.36 -4.85
CA HIS A 46 1.33 11.19 -4.46
C HIS A 46 1.30 10.15 -5.57
N ILE A 47 1.15 8.91 -5.15
CA ILE A 47 1.15 7.73 -6.00
C ILE A 47 -0.14 6.96 -5.78
N ILE A 48 -0.70 6.42 -6.85
CA ILE A 48 -1.88 5.56 -6.84
C ILE A 48 -1.47 4.21 -7.41
N PHE A 49 -1.59 3.18 -6.60
CA PHE A 49 -1.45 1.79 -7.03
C PHE A 49 -2.85 1.22 -7.28
N CYS A 50 -3.04 0.54 -8.41
CA CYS A 50 -4.26 -0.20 -8.73
C CYS A 50 -3.92 -1.65 -9.01
N GLY A 51 -4.84 -2.54 -8.65
CA GLY A 51 -4.64 -3.97 -8.80
C GLY A 51 -5.58 -4.76 -7.89
N THR A 52 -5.13 -5.91 -7.40
CA THR A 52 -5.93 -6.77 -6.52
C THR A 52 -5.24 -7.02 -5.17
N ILE A 53 -6.02 -7.18 -4.11
CA ILE A 53 -5.50 -7.66 -2.83
C ILE A 53 -5.71 -9.16 -2.73
N VAL A 54 -4.64 -9.89 -2.44
CA VAL A 54 -4.66 -11.36 -2.35
C VAL A 54 -3.98 -11.83 -1.07
N LYS A 55 -4.46 -12.95 -0.50
CA LYS A 55 -3.80 -13.62 0.63
C LYS A 55 -2.40 -14.08 0.19
N VAL A 56 -1.42 -13.89 1.07
CA VAL A 56 -0.02 -14.30 0.83
C VAL A 56 0.07 -15.82 0.93
N ASN A 57 0.90 -16.45 0.09
CA ASN A 57 1.14 -17.89 0.13
C ASN A 57 2.22 -18.27 1.17
N ASP A 58 2.31 -19.56 1.50
CA ASP A 58 3.20 -20.04 2.56
C ASP A 58 4.68 -19.68 2.34
N SER A 59 5.14 -19.60 1.08
CA SER A 59 6.53 -19.26 0.76
C SER A 59 6.87 -17.79 1.03
N GLU A 60 5.88 -16.90 1.09
CA GLU A 60 6.07 -15.45 1.24
C GLU A 60 5.63 -14.93 2.63
N VAL A 61 4.93 -15.74 3.45
CA VAL A 61 4.45 -15.36 4.79
C VAL A 61 5.56 -14.86 5.71
N VAL A 62 6.73 -15.51 5.70
CA VAL A 62 7.87 -15.10 6.55
C VAL A 62 8.36 -13.70 6.18
N LEU A 63 8.40 -13.39 4.87
CA LEU A 63 8.79 -12.08 4.38
C LEU A 63 7.74 -11.02 4.72
N ALA A 64 6.46 -11.32 4.50
CA ALA A 64 5.35 -10.43 4.81
C ALA A 64 5.32 -10.07 6.30
N LYS A 65 5.44 -11.09 7.18
CA LYS A 65 5.50 -10.91 8.63
C LYS A 65 6.66 -10.01 9.04
N LYS A 66 7.87 -10.30 8.54
CA LYS A 66 9.06 -9.48 8.83
C LYS A 66 8.87 -8.03 8.36
N ALA A 67 8.37 -7.81 7.15
CA ALA A 67 8.15 -6.48 6.60
C ALA A 67 7.14 -5.67 7.42
N LEU A 68 6.03 -6.29 7.82
CA LEU A 68 4.99 -5.62 8.60
C LEU A 68 5.41 -5.37 10.05
N PHE A 69 5.91 -6.39 10.74
CA PHE A 69 6.17 -6.29 12.19
C PHE A 69 7.44 -5.47 12.49
N SER A 70 8.42 -5.43 11.57
CA SER A 70 9.55 -4.49 11.68
C SER A 70 9.13 -3.03 11.55
N ARG A 71 8.03 -2.75 10.83
CA ARG A 71 7.49 -1.40 10.65
C ARG A 71 6.42 -1.04 11.68
N HIS A 72 5.63 -2.02 12.10
CA HIS A 72 4.50 -1.89 13.03
C HIS A 72 4.62 -2.96 14.14
N PRO A 73 5.52 -2.78 15.13
CA PRO A 73 5.77 -3.79 16.16
C PRO A 73 4.53 -4.15 17.00
N GLU A 74 3.59 -3.23 17.13
CA GLU A 74 2.32 -3.45 17.84
C GLU A 74 1.49 -4.61 17.27
N MET A 75 1.63 -4.90 15.97
CA MET A 75 0.91 -5.99 15.29
C MET A 75 1.23 -7.37 15.87
N GLU A 76 2.41 -7.55 16.50
CA GLU A 76 2.77 -8.79 17.20
C GLU A 76 1.86 -9.09 18.39
N SER A 77 1.30 -8.04 18.99
CA SER A 77 0.49 -8.11 20.21
C SER A 77 -1.01 -8.10 19.96
N TRP A 78 -1.44 -8.02 18.69
CA TRP A 78 -2.85 -7.97 18.35
C TRP A 78 -3.60 -9.26 18.76
N PRO A 79 -4.92 -9.17 19.07
CA PRO A 79 -5.69 -10.30 19.59
C PRO A 79 -5.67 -11.49 18.64
N LYS A 80 -5.25 -12.66 19.14
CA LYS A 80 -5.06 -13.87 18.31
C LYS A 80 -6.37 -14.48 17.81
N ASP A 81 -7.47 -14.24 18.50
CA ASP A 81 -8.81 -14.72 18.20
C ASP A 81 -9.48 -13.98 17.03
N HIS A 82 -8.85 -12.93 16.49
CA HIS A 82 -9.32 -12.23 15.29
C HIS A 82 -8.86 -12.88 13.97
N ASN A 83 -8.17 -14.03 14.02
CA ASN A 83 -7.77 -14.83 12.84
C ASN A 83 -7.03 -14.03 11.76
N TRP A 84 -6.04 -13.23 12.17
CA TRP A 84 -5.28 -12.39 11.25
C TRP A 84 -4.54 -13.19 10.17
N PHE A 85 -4.52 -12.65 8.95
CA PHE A 85 -3.78 -13.19 7.83
C PHE A 85 -2.96 -12.12 7.12
N PHE A 86 -1.90 -12.55 6.43
CA PHE A 86 -1.07 -11.67 5.61
C PHE A 86 -1.64 -11.58 4.19
N ALA A 87 -1.74 -10.37 3.67
CA ALA A 87 -2.14 -10.10 2.30
C ALA A 87 -1.10 -9.23 1.57
N LYS A 88 -1.14 -9.26 0.25
CA LYS A 88 -0.33 -8.41 -0.61
C LYS A 88 -1.19 -7.74 -1.67
N PHE A 89 -0.69 -6.61 -2.15
CA PHE A 89 -1.30 -5.87 -3.25
C PHE A 89 -0.58 -6.29 -4.54
N ASN A 90 -1.29 -7.00 -5.42
CA ASN A 90 -0.82 -7.38 -6.74
C ASN A 90 -1.04 -6.20 -7.69
N ILE A 91 0.00 -5.39 -7.88
CA ILE A 91 -0.05 -4.15 -8.65
C ILE A 91 -0.13 -4.43 -10.15
N THR A 92 -1.12 -3.86 -10.81
CA THR A 92 -1.27 -3.89 -12.28
C THR A 92 -1.06 -2.53 -12.92
N ASN A 93 -1.39 -1.43 -12.24
CA ASN A 93 -1.21 -0.07 -12.73
C ASN A 93 -0.68 0.84 -11.62
N ILE A 94 0.16 1.79 -12.02
CA ILE A 94 0.75 2.78 -11.13
C ILE A 94 0.63 4.15 -11.80
N TRP A 95 0.08 5.12 -11.07
CA TRP A 95 0.08 6.51 -11.47
C TRP A 95 0.83 7.35 -10.45
N VAL A 96 1.77 8.14 -10.95
CA VAL A 96 2.57 9.07 -10.13
C VAL A 96 2.21 10.48 -10.52
N LEU A 97 1.81 11.30 -9.54
CA LEU A 97 1.67 12.74 -9.71
C LEU A 97 2.71 13.42 -8.82
N ASP A 98 3.80 13.87 -9.44
CA ASP A 98 4.97 14.45 -8.77
C ASP A 98 5.41 15.80 -9.37
N TYR A 99 4.78 16.23 -10.47
CA TYR A 99 5.09 17.49 -11.14
C TYR A 99 3.94 17.98 -12.01
N PHE A 100 4.04 19.22 -12.48
CA PHE A 100 3.10 19.78 -13.45
C PHE A 100 3.17 19.03 -14.79
N GLY A 101 2.05 19.00 -15.51
CA GLY A 101 1.94 18.31 -16.81
C GLY A 101 1.09 17.03 -16.79
N GLY A 102 0.54 16.65 -15.64
CA GLY A 102 -0.35 15.50 -15.49
C GLY A 102 0.33 14.27 -14.89
N LEU A 103 -0.42 13.16 -14.82
CA LEU A 103 0.06 11.91 -14.24
C LEU A 103 1.10 11.23 -15.15
N LYS A 104 2.07 10.58 -14.52
CA LYS A 104 3.00 9.65 -15.15
C LYS A 104 2.51 8.22 -14.93
N ILE A 105 2.52 7.42 -15.99
CA ILE A 105 2.21 5.99 -15.91
C ILE A 105 3.51 5.24 -15.68
N VAL A 106 3.54 4.38 -14.68
CA VAL A 106 4.67 3.50 -14.36
C VAL A 106 4.19 2.06 -14.45
N THR A 107 4.96 1.21 -15.13
CA THR A 107 4.66 -0.22 -15.20
C THR A 107 5.11 -0.93 -13.92
N PRO A 108 4.49 -2.07 -13.55
CA PRO A 108 4.97 -2.89 -12.44
C PRO A 108 6.44 -3.31 -12.63
N GLU A 109 6.87 -3.60 -13.86
CA GLU A 109 8.26 -3.97 -14.15
C GLU A 109 9.23 -2.84 -13.81
N GLU A 110 8.96 -1.62 -14.27
CA GLU A 110 9.77 -0.45 -13.92
C GLU A 110 9.82 -0.23 -12.41
N TYR A 111 8.68 -0.35 -11.74
CA TYR A 111 8.60 -0.19 -10.29
C TYR A 111 9.43 -1.25 -9.52
N TYR A 112 9.31 -2.52 -9.89
CA TYR A 112 9.99 -3.62 -9.19
C TYR A 112 11.48 -3.76 -9.56
N ASN A 113 11.93 -3.15 -10.67
CA ASN A 113 13.35 -3.16 -11.08
C ASN A 113 14.21 -2.08 -10.40
N VAL A 114 13.59 -1.13 -9.67
CA VAL A 114 14.31 -0.09 -8.93
C VAL A 114 14.85 -0.63 -7.59
N LYS A 115 16.03 -0.16 -7.18
CA LYS A 115 16.59 -0.40 -5.86
C LYS A 115 16.13 0.70 -4.89
N PRO A 116 15.38 0.36 -3.81
CA PRO A 116 14.92 1.32 -2.81
C PRO A 116 16.05 1.99 -2.02
#